data_AF-A0A661BNV5-F1
#
_entry.id   AF-A0A661BNV5-F1
#
_cell.length_a   1.000
_cell.length_b   1.000
_cell.length_c   1.000
_cell.angle_alpha   90.00
_cell.angle_beta   90.00
_cell.angle_gamma   90.00
#
_symmetry.space_group_name_H-M   'P 1'
#
loop_
_entity.id
_entity.type
_entity.pdbx_description
1 polymer ?
#
loop_
_entity_poly.entity_id
_entity_poly.type
_entity_poly.pdbx_seq_one_letter_code
_entity_poly.pdbx_strand_id
1 'polypeptide(L)'
;MKNLFLAATVAVAIALVGCSGSSNPQDQLNSINQLLAKKFPIAEKQKQQFDELLAQGNKQISEGKNPEAAKTLGKALAILEMAEEQDFFNKSE
;
A
#
# COMPACT_ATOMS: atom_id res chain seq x y z
N MET A 1 20.32 33.01 -23.95
CA MET A 1 18.92 32.57 -24.08
C MET A 1 18.88 31.13 -24.58
N LYS A 2 18.49 30.19 -23.72
CA LYS A 2 17.72 28.97 -24.07
C LYS A 2 17.57 28.15 -22.79
N ASN A 3 16.43 28.37 -22.15
CA ASN A 3 15.89 27.51 -21.11
C ASN A 3 15.65 26.14 -21.75
N LEU A 4 16.25 25.08 -21.23
CA LEU A 4 15.87 23.72 -21.60
C LEU A 4 15.13 23.10 -20.42
N PHE A 5 13.83 23.40 -20.36
CA PHE A 5 12.87 22.54 -19.70
C PHE A 5 12.89 21.18 -20.40
N LEU A 6 13.39 20.15 -19.72
CA LEU A 6 13.13 18.77 -20.07
C LEU A 6 12.20 18.19 -19.00
N ALA A 7 10.91 18.42 -19.24
CA ALA A 7 9.83 17.74 -18.55
C ALA A 7 9.52 16.41 -19.26
N ALA A 8 9.16 15.41 -18.45
CA ALA A 8 8.49 14.16 -18.79
C ALA A 8 9.33 13.17 -19.64
N THR A 9 9.46 11.90 -19.28
CA THR A 9 8.38 10.97 -18.91
C THR A 9 8.94 9.83 -18.06
N VAL A 10 8.52 9.72 -16.81
CA VAL A 10 8.62 8.46 -16.06
C VAL A 10 7.37 7.66 -16.38
N ALA A 11 7.43 6.89 -17.46
CA ALA A 11 6.44 5.88 -17.77
C ALA A 11 6.68 4.68 -16.83
N VAL A 12 6.13 4.73 -15.61
CA VAL A 12 6.03 3.52 -14.79
C VAL A 12 4.82 2.75 -15.29
N ALA A 13 5.09 1.78 -16.16
CA ALA A 13 4.17 0.68 -16.38
C ALA A 13 4.07 -0.11 -15.05
N ILE A 14 3.06 0.20 -14.24
CA ILE A 14 2.70 -0.65 -13.10
C ILE A 14 2.03 -1.87 -13.72
N ALA A 15 2.83 -2.88 -14.04
CA ALA A 15 2.31 -4.23 -14.18
C ALA A 15 1.69 -4.58 -12.83
N LEU A 16 0.36 -4.54 -12.76
CA LEU A 16 -0.44 -5.17 -11.72
C LEU A 16 -0.17 -6.67 -11.78
N VAL A 17 0.97 -7.09 -11.23
CA VAL A 17 1.23 -8.48 -10.89
C VAL A 17 0.31 -8.76 -9.71
N GLY A 18 -0.87 -9.26 -10.03
CA GLY A 18 -1.70 -9.99 -9.09
C GLY A 18 -0.91 -11.19 -8.58
N CYS A 19 -0.29 -11.00 -7.42
CA CYS A 19 0.19 -12.01 -6.50
C CYS A 19 0.52 -11.28 -5.19
N SER A 20 -0.49 -10.73 -4.52
CA SER A 20 -0.32 -10.16 -3.18
C SER A 20 -0.05 -11.30 -2.19
N GLY A 21 1.02 -11.29 -1.39
CA GLY A 21 1.95 -10.22 -1.08
C GLY A 21 3.40 -10.64 -1.15
N SER A 22 4.26 -9.68 -1.52
CA SER A 22 5.69 -9.78 -1.26
C SER A 22 5.92 -10.18 0.19
N SER A 23 6.81 -11.15 0.43
CA SER A 23 7.25 -11.53 1.78
C SER A 23 8.26 -10.54 2.37
N ASN A 24 8.61 -9.49 1.62
CA ASN A 24 9.49 -8.43 2.06
C ASN A 24 8.67 -7.26 2.65
N PRO A 25 8.92 -6.88 3.92
CA PRO A 25 8.25 -5.74 4.57
C PRO A 25 8.34 -4.42 3.80
N GLN A 26 9.48 -4.15 3.13
CA GLN A 26 9.69 -2.88 2.45
C GLN A 26 8.83 -2.74 1.19
N ASP A 27 8.68 -3.83 0.43
CA ASP A 27 7.81 -3.85 -0.73
C ASP A 27 6.34 -3.69 -0.31
N GLN A 28 5.95 -4.34 0.79
CA GLN A 28 4.61 -4.19 1.34
C GLN A 28 4.33 -2.75 1.81
N LEU A 29 5.29 -2.07 2.44
CA LEU A 29 5.17 -0.65 2.78
C LEU A 29 5.00 0.22 1.53
N ASN A 30 5.73 -0.08 0.46
CA ASN A 30 5.58 0.63 -0.80
C ASN A 30 4.16 0.44 -1.38
N SER A 31 3.63 -0.78 -1.39
CA SER A 31 2.26 -1.06 -1.82
C SER A 31 1.21 -0.38 -0.94
N ILE A 32 1.39 -0.42 0.39
CA ILE A 32 0.53 0.29 1.35
C ILE A 32 0.50 1.79 1.03
N ASN A 33 1.67 2.42 0.81
CA ASN A 33 1.75 3.84 0.48
C ASN A 33 1.06 4.17 -0.85
N GLN A 34 1.19 3.32 -1.85
CA GLN A 34 0.50 3.48 -3.14
C GLN A 34 -1.02 3.42 -2.97
N LEU A 35 -1.55 2.45 -2.22
CA LEU A 35 -3.00 2.32 -2.00
C LEU A 35 -3.55 3.44 -1.12
N LEU A 36 -2.82 3.88 -0.09
CA LEU A 36 -3.21 5.05 0.71
C LEU A 36 -3.32 6.33 -0.14
N ALA A 37 -2.42 6.51 -1.12
CA ALA A 37 -2.45 7.66 -2.02
C ALA A 37 -3.71 7.70 -2.90
N LYS A 38 -4.35 6.55 -3.16
CA LYS A 38 -5.60 6.46 -3.92
C LYS A 38 -6.84 6.89 -3.11
N LYS A 39 -6.74 7.02 -1.78
CA LYS A 39 -7.77 7.57 -0.89
C LYS A 39 -9.15 6.90 -1.00
N PHE A 40 -9.17 5.58 -1.08
CA PHE A 40 -10.42 4.83 -1.05
C PHE A 40 -11.22 5.07 0.25
N PRO A 41 -12.55 5.03 0.19
CA PRO A 41 -13.38 5.02 1.39
C PRO A 41 -13.09 3.74 2.19
N ILE A 42 -12.74 3.89 3.47
CA ILE A 42 -12.48 2.79 4.41
C ILE A 42 -13.38 3.00 5.62
N ALA A 43 -14.02 1.93 6.11
CA ALA A 43 -14.81 2.01 7.34
C ALA A 43 -13.92 2.33 8.54
N GLU A 44 -14.41 3.14 9.49
CA GLU A 44 -13.62 3.63 10.63
C GLU A 44 -12.92 2.50 11.41
N LYS A 45 -13.62 1.39 11.66
CA LYS A 45 -13.04 0.21 12.33
C LYS A 45 -11.90 -0.44 11.54
N GLN A 46 -12.04 -0.55 10.22
CA GLN A 46 -11.00 -1.08 9.35
C GLN A 46 -9.81 -0.13 9.30
N LYS A 47 -10.06 1.19 9.29
CA LYS A 47 -9.01 2.20 9.35
C LYS A 47 -8.23 2.14 10.66
N GLN A 48 -8.91 2.01 11.80
CA GLN A 48 -8.24 1.86 13.09
C GLN A 48 -7.37 0.60 13.10
N GLN A 49 -7.92 -0.55 12.69
CA GLN A 49 -7.18 -1.81 12.61
C GLN A 49 -5.97 -1.70 11.66
N PHE A 50 -6.15 -1.03 10.52
CA PHE A 50 -5.06 -0.76 9.59
C PHE A 50 -3.95 0.08 10.23
N ASP A 51 -4.31 1.19 10.90
CA ASP A 51 -3.34 2.09 11.54
C ASP A 51 -2.56 1.36 12.65
N GLU A 52 -3.23 0.51 13.44
CA GLU A 52 -2.60 -0.35 14.46
C GLU A 52 -1.61 -1.35 13.84
N LEU A 53 -2.01 -2.06 12.77
CA LEU A 53 -1.15 -3.01 12.07
C LEU A 53 0.05 -2.31 11.42
N LEU A 54 -0.14 -1.13 10.83
CA LEU A 54 0.94 -0.36 10.22
C LEU A 54 1.95 0.09 11.29
N ALA A 55 1.48 0.60 12.42
CA ALA A 55 2.35 0.98 13.55
C ALA A 55 3.13 -0.23 14.09
N GLN A 56 2.46 -1.37 14.28
CA GLN A 56 3.09 -2.60 14.74
C GLN A 56 4.13 -3.13 13.74
N GLY A 57 3.82 -3.12 12.44
CA GLY A 57 4.73 -3.56 11.39
C GLY A 57 6.00 -2.71 11.34
N ASN A 58 5.86 -1.38 11.40
CA ASN A 58 6.99 -0.45 11.47
C ASN A 58 7.86 -0.68 12.72
N LYS A 59 7.23 -0.93 13.88
CA LYS A 59 7.95 -1.30 15.10
C LYS A 59 8.74 -2.59 14.92
N GLN A 60 8.14 -3.63 14.33
CA GLN A 60 8.81 -4.90 14.07
C GLN A 60 10.01 -4.74 13.12
N ILE A 61 9.92 -3.90 12.09
CA ILE A 61 11.06 -3.55 11.23
C ILE A 61 12.18 -2.91 12.06
N SER A 62 11.85 -1.93 12.90
CA SER A 62 12.86 -1.26 13.75
C SER A 62 13.54 -2.19 14.74
N GLU A 63 12.86 -3.28 15.13
CA GLU A 63 13.39 -4.34 15.99
C GLU A 63 14.14 -5.44 15.23
N GLY A 64 14.25 -5.33 13.90
CA GLY A 64 14.87 -6.35 13.03
C GLY A 64 14.03 -7.61 12.82
N LYS A 65 12.76 -7.61 13.24
CA LYS A 65 11.81 -8.73 13.15
C LYS A 65 11.11 -8.75 11.79
N ASN A 66 11.91 -8.90 10.74
CA ASN A 66 11.41 -8.80 9.35
C ASN A 66 10.34 -9.86 9.01
N PRO A 67 10.42 -11.13 9.42
CA PRO A 67 9.37 -12.11 9.15
C PRO A 67 8.02 -11.73 9.81
N GLU A 68 8.05 -11.25 11.05
CA GLU A 68 6.87 -10.80 11.77
C GLU A 68 6.30 -9.52 11.15
N ALA A 69 7.17 -8.57 10.80
CA ALA A 69 6.79 -7.36 10.09
C ALA A 69 6.07 -7.69 8.77
N ALA A 70 6.62 -8.62 7.97
CA ALA A 70 6.03 -9.02 6.70
C ALA A 70 4.62 -9.60 6.88
N LYS A 71 4.41 -10.38 7.95
CA LYS A 71 3.09 -10.93 8.28
C LYS A 71 2.12 -9.85 8.74
N THR A 72 2.58 -8.92 9.57
CA THR A 72 1.75 -7.83 10.11
C THR A 72 1.35 -6.84 9.00
N LEU A 73 2.31 -6.42 8.18
CA LEU A 73 2.08 -5.49 7.07
C LEU A 73 1.28 -6.14 5.95
N GLY A 74 1.43 -7.45 5.71
CA GLY A 74 0.53 -8.17 4.80
C GLY A 74 -0.94 -8.10 5.20
N LYS A 75 -1.25 -8.11 6.50
CA LYS A 75 -2.63 -7.90 6.98
C LYS A 75 -3.11 -6.46 6.77
N ALA A 76 -2.23 -5.47 7.00
CA ALA A 76 -2.55 -4.07 6.73
C ALA A 76 -2.84 -3.84 5.24
N LEU A 77 -2.02 -4.43 4.36
CA LEU A 77 -2.19 -4.38 2.92
C LEU A 77 -3.53 -4.97 2.48
N ALA A 78 -3.92 -6.13 3.01
CA ALA A 78 -5.20 -6.77 2.69
C ALA A 78 -6.42 -5.88 3.02
N ILE A 79 -6.35 -5.08 4.09
CA ILE A 79 -7.43 -4.12 4.40
C ILE A 79 -7.58 -3.08 3.29
N LEU A 80 -6.46 -2.57 2.77
CA LEU A 80 -6.47 -1.58 1.69
C LEU A 80 -6.89 -2.18 0.35
N GLU A 81 -6.47 -3.41 0.04
CA GLU A 81 -6.90 -4.13 -1.17
C GLU A 81 -8.41 -4.38 -1.17
N MET A 82 -8.97 -4.80 -0.03
CA MET A 82 -10.43 -4.95 0.11
C MET A 82 -11.17 -3.62 -0.06
N ALA A 83 -10.61 -2.50 0.42
CA ALA A 83 -11.22 -1.19 0.26
C ALA A 83 -11.18 -0.70 -1.19
N GLU A 84 -10.07 -0.96 -1.91
CA GLU A 84 -9.98 -0.71 -3.36
C GLU A 84 -11.02 -1.51 -4.13
N GLU A 85 -11.15 -2.80 -3.81
CA GLU A 85 -12.12 -3.69 -4.45
C GLU A 85 -13.56 -3.21 -4.20
N GLN A 86 -13.91 -2.85 -2.97
CA GLN A 86 -15.23 -2.29 -2.63
C GLN A 86 -15.52 -0.98 -3.36
N ASP A 87 -14.55 -0.07 -3.44
CA ASP A 87 -14.69 1.19 -4.18
C ASP A 87 -14.91 0.95 -5.68
N PHE A 88 -14.21 -0.04 -6.25
CA PHE A 88 -14.40 -0.45 -7.64
C PHE A 88 -15.81 -1.03 -7.89
N PHE A 89 -16.29 -1.92 -7.02
CA PHE A 89 -17.63 -2.48 -7.12
C PHE A 89 -18.72 -1.40 -7.02
N ASN A 90 -18.63 -0.51 -6.03
CA ASN A 90 -19.64 0.55 -5.81
C ASN A 90 -19.71 1.57 -6.97
N LYS A 91 -18.65 1.72 -7.76
CA LYS A 91 -18.61 2.61 -8.94
C LYS A 91 -19.04 1.94 -10.24
N SER A 92 -19.21 0.62 -10.22
CA SER A 92 -19.56 -0.18 -11.39
C SER A 92 -21.08 -0.45 -11.50
N GLU A 93 -21.87 0.01 -10.53
CA GLU A 93 -23.35 0.04 -10.53
C GLU A 93 -23.89 1.42 -10.93
#